data_AF-W2TRI9-F1
#
_entry.id   AF-W2TRI9-F1
#
_cell.length_a   1.000
_cell.length_b   1.000
_cell.length_c   1.000
_cell.angle_alpha   90.00
_cell.angle_beta   90.00
_cell.angle_gamma   90.00
#
_symmetry.space_group_name_H-M   'P 1'
#
loop_
_entity.id
_entity.type
_entity.pdbx_description
1 polymer ?
#
loop_
_entity_poly.entity_id
_entity_poly.type
_entity_poly.pdbx_seq_one_letter_code
_entity_poly.pdbx_strand_id
1 'polypeptide(L)'
;MNEEERLPIMLNDCLEYLQRRKAAEKDFTFEVLVVDDGSTDRTAAVGVEYGRRYNGVVKVLKLERNLGKGGAVRNGVMHSGGKLILFADADGATKFSDIERLEKGLLRMSGGPPVDESFPAVVVGSRAHLEAEAVATRSFFRTILMHGFHLLVWLFSSRTVRDTQCGFKLFTRASAARMGGKRSGKTKSEIDSCSYGVNELIMEEERVLNTYDDNSDYALTEAGPFDVTEYCKGIEVEIINDTDDGMSLDFDLINVESPIANALRRVLLAEVPTMAFEKIYLYQNTSVIQVIGINEHGVDCEEEPQPDPSRNLVFNINIICDLILDEYSLFKQCLICPIIKEEQFANDPPRIVFDDILVAKLRPGQQIEANCHAVKGIGRDHAKFSPVATASYRLLPTIRLLSEVHGEAAIRLQESFGEGVIELKEKDGEKVAVVADARRDTCSRNVFKHDDLASVVELGRKKNHFIFSVESTGALTSVELVVEACKVCHIVVFMKELCKCTGEHVMEDKCSSLRKQIAVVLNQDES
;
A
#
# COMPACT_ATOMS: atom_id res chain seq x y z
N MET A 1 4.04 -29.61 -11.39
CA MET A 1 4.34 -30.79 -10.55
C MET A 1 2.98 -31.22 -9.97
N ASN A 2 2.75 -32.49 -9.60
CA ASN A 2 1.45 -32.93 -9.09
C ASN A 2 1.56 -33.08 -7.56
N GLU A 3 1.63 -31.95 -6.87
CA GLU A 3 1.74 -31.86 -5.41
C GLU A 3 0.54 -32.53 -4.72
N GLU A 4 -0.64 -32.50 -5.35
CA GLU A 4 -1.86 -33.17 -4.87
C GLU A 4 -1.71 -34.69 -4.65
N GLU A 5 -0.85 -35.36 -5.42
CA GLU A 5 -0.58 -36.81 -5.28
C GLU A 5 0.50 -37.11 -4.24
N ARG A 6 1.45 -36.19 -4.04
CA ARG A 6 2.59 -36.38 -3.13
C ARG A 6 2.24 -36.05 -1.69
N LEU A 7 1.42 -35.02 -1.48
CA LEU A 7 1.04 -34.55 -0.16
C LEU A 7 0.41 -35.65 0.73
N PRO A 8 -0.52 -36.50 0.24
CA PRO A 8 -1.08 -37.59 1.05
C PRO A 8 -0.05 -38.59 1.55
N ILE A 9 0.94 -38.96 0.72
CA ILE A 9 1.98 -39.94 1.07
C ILE A 9 2.80 -39.42 2.26
N MET A 10 3.24 -38.15 2.17
CA MET A 10 4.01 -37.50 3.22
C MET A 10 3.17 -37.31 4.50
N LEU A 11 1.92 -36.84 4.37
CA LEU A 11 1.05 -36.61 5.53
C LEU A 11 0.73 -37.91 6.27
N ASN A 12 0.55 -39.02 5.56
CA ASN A 12 0.31 -40.31 6.21
C ASN A 12 1.51 -40.77 7.04
N ASP A 13 2.74 -40.71 6.50
CA ASP A 13 3.97 -41.05 7.24
C ASP A 13 4.20 -40.10 8.44
N CYS A 14 3.97 -38.80 8.23
CA CYS A 14 4.05 -37.77 9.27
C CYS A 14 3.11 -38.04 10.43
N LEU A 15 1.82 -38.23 10.12
CA LEU A 15 0.77 -38.39 11.11
C LEU A 15 0.88 -39.72 11.84
N GLU A 16 1.26 -40.80 11.16
CA GLU A 16 1.54 -42.09 11.81
C GLU A 16 2.63 -41.95 12.88
N TYR A 17 3.76 -41.31 12.53
CA TYR A 17 4.85 -41.07 13.46
C TYR A 17 4.44 -40.17 14.64
N LEU A 18 3.80 -39.03 14.36
CA LEU A 18 3.44 -38.04 15.39
C LEU A 18 2.34 -38.55 16.33
N GLN A 19 1.35 -39.30 15.82
CA GLN A 19 0.32 -39.94 16.66
C GLN A 19 0.91 -41.01 17.56
N ARG A 20 1.81 -41.85 17.03
CA ARG A 20 2.53 -42.85 17.84
C ARG A 20 3.35 -42.17 18.95
N ARG A 21 4.03 -41.07 18.65
CA ARG A 21 4.79 -40.31 19.66
C ARG A 21 3.90 -39.69 20.72
N LYS A 22 2.78 -39.07 20.33
CA LYS A 22 1.77 -38.54 21.26
C LYS A 22 1.17 -39.62 22.17
N ALA A 23 1.01 -40.85 21.67
CA ALA A 23 0.54 -41.97 22.49
C ALA A 23 1.59 -42.46 23.50
N ALA A 24 2.89 -42.35 23.16
CA ALA A 24 3.99 -42.74 24.04
C ALA A 24 4.36 -41.67 25.08
N GLU A 25 4.26 -40.39 24.72
CA GLU A 25 4.68 -39.24 25.53
C GLU A 25 3.46 -38.36 25.87
N LYS A 26 3.00 -38.36 27.13
CA LYS A 26 1.79 -37.65 27.55
C LYS A 26 1.85 -36.12 27.33
N ASP A 27 3.03 -35.53 27.44
CA ASP A 27 3.23 -34.08 27.30
C ASP A 27 3.51 -33.65 25.85
N PHE A 28 3.62 -34.61 24.91
CA PHE A 28 3.91 -34.33 23.52
C PHE A 28 2.67 -33.83 22.79
N THR A 29 2.76 -32.60 22.29
CA THR A 29 1.74 -31.99 21.42
C THR A 29 2.37 -31.59 20.10
N PHE A 30 1.58 -31.63 19.03
CA PHE A 30 2.04 -31.30 17.70
C PHE A 30 0.92 -30.65 16.89
N GLU A 31 1.33 -29.89 15.90
CA GLU A 31 0.48 -29.43 14.81
C GLU A 31 1.24 -29.64 13.49
N VAL A 32 0.51 -29.76 12.39
CA VAL A 32 1.07 -29.86 11.04
C VAL A 32 0.54 -28.70 10.23
N LEU A 33 1.44 -27.85 9.73
CA LEU A 33 1.08 -26.73 8.86
C LEU A 33 1.54 -27.04 7.43
N VAL A 34 0.56 -27.25 6.54
CA VAL A 34 0.80 -27.38 5.10
C VAL A 34 0.84 -25.98 4.49
N VAL A 35 1.95 -25.60 3.89
CA VAL A 35 2.09 -24.31 3.20
C VAL A 35 1.95 -24.54 1.70
N ASP A 36 0.88 -24.01 1.12
CA ASP A 36 0.63 -24.02 -0.32
C ASP A 36 1.10 -22.68 -0.92
N ASP A 37 2.21 -22.72 -1.67
CA ASP A 37 2.85 -21.55 -2.30
C ASP A 37 2.16 -21.16 -3.63
N GLY A 38 0.83 -21.05 -3.59
CA GLY A 38 0.00 -20.65 -4.74
C GLY A 38 -0.16 -21.74 -5.80
N SER A 39 -0.34 -23.00 -5.39
CA SER A 39 -0.60 -24.11 -6.32
C SER A 39 -1.92 -23.90 -7.07
N THR A 40 -1.92 -24.26 -8.35
CA THR A 40 -3.08 -24.19 -9.25
C THR A 40 -3.93 -25.48 -9.24
N ASP A 41 -3.46 -26.52 -8.56
CA ASP A 41 -4.12 -27.82 -8.43
C ASP A 41 -4.95 -27.93 -7.13
N ARG A 42 -5.37 -29.14 -6.73
CA ARG A 42 -6.18 -29.36 -5.53
C ARG A 42 -5.36 -29.50 -4.24
N THR A 43 -4.07 -29.14 -4.22
CA THR A 43 -3.19 -29.32 -3.04
C THR A 43 -3.77 -28.73 -1.75
N ALA A 44 -4.24 -27.47 -1.77
CA ALA A 44 -4.88 -26.88 -0.59
C ALA A 44 -6.14 -27.62 -0.14
N ALA A 45 -6.97 -28.07 -1.08
CA ALA A 45 -8.19 -28.81 -0.77
C ALA A 45 -7.87 -30.16 -0.10
N VAL A 46 -6.86 -30.89 -0.59
CA VAL A 46 -6.36 -32.12 0.02
C VAL A 46 -5.89 -31.86 1.45
N GLY A 47 -5.12 -30.79 1.70
CA GLY A 47 -4.70 -30.41 3.05
C GLY A 47 -5.88 -30.13 3.99
N VAL A 48 -6.94 -29.46 3.51
CA VAL A 48 -8.16 -29.17 4.29
C VAL A 48 -8.92 -30.45 4.63
N GLU A 49 -8.97 -31.43 3.73
CA GLU A 49 -9.56 -32.75 4.00
C GLU A 49 -8.83 -33.47 5.14
N TYR A 50 -7.50 -33.41 5.17
CA TYR A 50 -6.71 -33.92 6.30
C TYR A 50 -6.99 -33.14 7.59
N GLY A 51 -7.14 -31.81 7.52
CA GLY A 51 -7.53 -31.00 8.68
C GLY A 51 -8.85 -31.45 9.29
N ARG A 52 -9.86 -31.73 8.47
CA ARG A 52 -11.16 -32.29 8.91
C ARG A 52 -11.00 -33.69 9.51
N ARG A 53 -10.23 -34.57 8.85
CA ARG A 53 -10.04 -35.97 9.28
C ARG A 53 -9.30 -36.08 10.62
N TYR A 54 -8.37 -35.18 10.91
CA TYR A 54 -7.53 -35.20 12.10
C TYR A 54 -7.89 -34.10 13.11
N ASN A 55 -9.17 -33.71 13.18
CA ASN A 55 -9.73 -32.80 14.19
C ASN A 55 -8.95 -31.48 14.36
N GLY A 56 -8.56 -30.85 13.23
CA GLY A 56 -7.88 -29.55 13.20
C GLY A 56 -6.37 -29.57 13.49
N VAL A 57 -5.77 -30.76 13.68
CA VAL A 57 -4.31 -30.89 13.88
C VAL A 57 -3.51 -30.52 12.64
N VAL A 58 -4.09 -30.76 11.45
CA VAL A 58 -3.52 -30.34 10.16
C VAL A 58 -4.19 -29.03 9.73
N LYS A 59 -3.37 -28.01 9.48
CA LYS A 59 -3.79 -26.68 9.01
C LYS A 59 -3.20 -26.42 7.63
N VAL A 60 -3.88 -25.59 6.84
CA VAL A 60 -3.41 -25.18 5.51
C VAL A 60 -3.22 -23.67 5.48
N LEU A 61 -2.04 -23.23 5.08
CA LEU A 61 -1.73 -21.84 4.77
C LEU A 61 -1.55 -21.74 3.24
N LYS A 62 -2.57 -21.24 2.55
CA LYS A 62 -2.51 -20.98 1.11
C LYS A 62 -2.06 -19.54 0.86
N LEU A 63 -0.95 -19.37 0.16
CA LEU A 63 -0.46 -18.06 -0.27
C LEU A 63 -1.19 -17.60 -1.53
N GLU A 64 -1.49 -16.31 -1.63
CA GLU A 64 -2.24 -15.72 -2.74
C GLU A 64 -1.51 -15.84 -4.09
N ARG A 65 -0.17 -15.77 -4.05
CA ARG A 65 0.73 -15.92 -5.20
C ARG A 65 1.95 -16.73 -4.81
N ASN A 66 2.58 -17.36 -5.81
CA ASN A 66 3.84 -18.07 -5.60
C ASN A 66 4.97 -17.08 -5.21
N LEU A 67 5.50 -17.24 -4.01
CA LEU A 67 6.63 -16.46 -3.47
C LEU A 67 7.96 -17.21 -3.53
N GLY A 68 7.94 -18.44 -4.05
CA GLY A 68 9.04 -19.37 -4.06
C GLY A 68 9.33 -19.99 -2.69
N LYS A 69 10.21 -21.00 -2.67
CA LYS A 69 10.55 -21.79 -1.48
C LYS A 69 10.91 -20.96 -0.25
N GLY A 70 11.72 -19.91 -0.43
CA GLY A 70 12.10 -19.02 0.67
C GLY A 70 10.90 -18.30 1.30
N GLY A 71 9.98 -17.82 0.47
CA GLY A 71 8.73 -17.20 0.90
C GLY A 71 7.80 -18.18 1.61
N ALA A 72 7.65 -19.39 1.06
CA ALA A 72 6.84 -20.45 1.67
C ALA A 72 7.38 -20.88 3.06
N VAL A 73 8.69 -21.13 3.17
CA VAL A 73 9.34 -21.50 4.44
C VAL A 73 9.18 -20.38 5.47
N ARG A 74 9.43 -19.13 5.08
CA ARG A 74 9.30 -17.98 5.99
C ARG A 74 7.88 -17.86 6.52
N ASN A 75 6.88 -17.91 5.65
CA ASN A 75 5.48 -17.82 6.05
C ASN A 75 5.07 -19.01 6.94
N GLY A 76 5.46 -20.24 6.59
CA GLY A 76 5.20 -21.41 7.41
C GLY A 76 5.80 -21.32 8.82
N VAL A 77 7.06 -20.92 8.93
CA VAL A 77 7.71 -20.74 10.24
C VAL A 77 7.02 -19.65 11.06
N MET A 78 6.63 -18.53 10.44
CA MET A 78 5.98 -17.42 11.15
C MET A 78 4.57 -17.75 11.65
N HIS A 79 3.83 -18.63 10.96
CA HIS A 79 2.48 -19.06 11.34
C HIS A 79 2.46 -20.30 12.24
N SER A 80 3.62 -20.92 12.49
CA SER A 80 3.74 -22.07 13.39
C SER A 80 3.70 -21.65 14.88
N GLY A 81 2.97 -22.40 15.69
CA GLY A 81 2.77 -22.23 17.13
C GLY A 81 3.62 -23.15 18.03
N GLY A 82 4.26 -24.19 17.49
CA GLY A 82 5.09 -25.14 18.26
C GLY A 82 6.40 -24.57 18.86
N LYS A 83 6.85 -25.09 20.01
CA LYS A 83 8.13 -24.68 20.63
C LYS A 83 9.35 -25.00 19.75
N LEU A 84 9.28 -26.14 19.08
CA LEU A 84 10.22 -26.58 18.06
C LEU A 84 9.48 -26.63 16.72
N ILE A 85 10.15 -26.17 15.67
CA ILE A 85 9.54 -26.00 14.35
C ILE A 85 10.36 -26.82 13.37
N LEU A 86 9.78 -27.91 12.85
CA LEU A 86 10.39 -28.73 11.82
C LEU A 86 9.89 -28.26 10.45
N PHE A 87 10.82 -27.82 9.60
CA PHE A 87 10.59 -27.70 8.17
C PHE A 87 10.90 -29.04 7.50
N ALA A 88 9.98 -29.52 6.67
CA ALA A 88 10.12 -30.73 5.86
C ALA A 88 9.63 -30.44 4.43
N ASP A 89 10.47 -30.69 3.42
CA ASP A 89 10.05 -30.68 2.01
C ASP A 89 9.07 -31.84 1.72
N ALA A 90 8.08 -31.60 0.87
CA ALA A 90 7.09 -32.61 0.46
C ALA A 90 7.60 -33.61 -0.60
N ASP A 91 8.92 -33.73 -0.75
CA ASP A 91 9.58 -34.62 -1.71
C ASP A 91 9.86 -36.03 -1.16
N GLY A 92 9.63 -36.26 0.14
CA GLY A 92 9.79 -37.57 0.79
C GLY A 92 11.25 -38.02 0.92
N ALA A 93 12.23 -37.11 0.76
CA ALA A 93 13.65 -37.47 0.81
C ALA A 93 14.16 -37.83 2.22
N THR A 94 13.34 -37.62 3.27
CA THR A 94 13.67 -37.86 4.68
C THR A 94 12.50 -38.49 5.40
N LYS A 95 12.77 -39.36 6.39
CA LYS A 95 11.71 -39.97 7.22
C LYS A 95 11.41 -39.11 8.42
N PHE A 96 10.15 -39.00 8.85
CA PHE A 96 9.81 -38.18 10.03
C PHE A 96 10.46 -38.68 11.33
N SER A 97 10.79 -39.98 11.41
CA SER A 97 11.57 -40.55 12.51
C SER A 97 12.98 -39.94 12.66
N ASP A 98 13.53 -39.33 11.61
CA ASP A 98 14.84 -38.67 11.68
C ASP A 98 14.81 -37.42 12.57
N ILE A 99 13.63 -36.89 12.93
CA ILE A 99 13.52 -35.74 13.86
C ILE A 99 14.23 -36.01 15.20
N GLU A 100 14.24 -37.25 15.67
CA GLU A 100 14.95 -37.63 16.91
C GLU A 100 16.45 -37.37 16.82
N ARG A 101 17.04 -37.48 15.63
CA ARG A 101 18.46 -37.17 15.40
C ARG A 101 18.70 -35.67 15.44
N LEU A 102 17.77 -34.88 14.93
CA LEU A 102 17.84 -33.41 14.98
C LEU A 102 17.67 -32.92 16.43
N GLU A 103 16.75 -33.51 17.19
CA GLU A 103 16.56 -33.23 18.62
C GLU A 103 17.81 -33.59 19.44
N LYS A 104 18.45 -34.74 19.18
CA LYS A 104 19.75 -35.10 19.80
C LYS A 104 20.84 -34.10 19.44
N GLY A 105 20.86 -33.60 18.21
CA GLY A 105 21.76 -32.53 17.76
C GLY A 105 21.52 -31.24 18.54
N LEU A 106 20.25 -30.86 18.69
CA LEU A 106 19.84 -29.68 19.44
C LEU A 106 20.25 -29.77 20.93
N LEU A 107 20.00 -30.91 21.57
CA LEU A 107 20.39 -31.17 22.96
C LEU A 107 21.90 -31.09 23.19
N ARG A 108 22.70 -31.57 22.24
CA ARG A 108 24.16 -31.45 22.30
C ARG A 108 24.61 -29.99 22.22
N MET A 109 23.91 -29.16 21.46
CA MET A 109 24.21 -27.73 21.32
C MET A 109 23.75 -26.91 22.53
N SER A 110 22.62 -27.27 23.15
CA SER A 110 22.03 -26.54 24.29
C SER A 110 22.66 -26.89 25.64
N GLY A 111 23.58 -27.86 25.70
CA GLY A 111 24.21 -28.30 26.96
C GLY A 111 23.40 -29.29 27.80
N GLY A 112 22.36 -29.90 27.22
CA GLY A 112 21.47 -30.86 27.88
C GLY A 112 20.02 -30.38 28.03
N PRO A 113 19.13 -31.23 28.57
CA PRO A 113 17.73 -30.87 28.84
C PRO A 113 17.59 -30.07 30.16
N PRO A 114 16.61 -29.16 30.27
CA PRO A 114 15.66 -28.75 29.22
C PRO A 114 16.28 -27.77 28.22
N VAL A 115 15.87 -27.84 26.95
CA VAL A 115 16.23 -26.83 25.95
C VAL A 115 15.42 -25.57 26.25
N ASP A 116 16.10 -24.49 26.63
CA ASP A 116 15.47 -23.18 26.80
C ASP A 116 14.93 -22.68 25.45
N GLU A 117 13.67 -22.22 25.44
CA GLU A 117 13.01 -21.64 24.26
C GLU A 117 13.73 -20.39 23.74
N SER A 118 14.51 -19.73 24.60
CA SER A 118 15.34 -18.58 24.26
C SER A 118 16.62 -18.95 23.49
N PHE A 119 17.05 -20.23 23.51
CA PHE A 119 18.28 -20.66 22.88
C PHE A 119 18.16 -20.66 21.35
N PRO A 120 18.92 -19.82 20.63
CA PRO A 120 18.82 -19.75 19.18
C PRO A 120 19.65 -20.87 18.53
N ALA A 121 18.98 -21.91 18.03
CA ALA A 121 19.62 -22.96 17.25
C ALA A 121 18.82 -23.34 15.98
N VAL A 122 19.55 -23.78 14.97
CA VAL A 122 19.02 -24.42 13.76
C VAL A 122 19.81 -25.69 13.53
N VAL A 123 19.12 -26.83 13.50
CA VAL A 123 19.72 -28.14 13.23
C VAL A 123 19.27 -28.59 11.85
N VAL A 124 20.23 -28.74 10.94
CA VAL A 124 19.98 -29.09 9.54
C VAL A 124 20.30 -30.56 9.33
N GLY A 125 19.34 -31.32 8.80
CA GLY A 125 19.58 -32.71 8.38
C GLY A 125 20.61 -32.78 7.25
N SER A 126 21.20 -33.95 7.02
CA SER A 126 22.18 -34.12 5.94
C SER A 126 21.85 -35.30 5.04
N ARG A 127 21.79 -35.06 3.73
CA ARG A 127 21.62 -36.07 2.69
C ARG A 127 22.94 -36.50 2.05
N ALA A 128 24.09 -36.17 2.66
CA ALA A 128 25.40 -36.46 2.11
C ALA A 128 25.64 -37.95 1.78
N HIS A 129 24.94 -38.87 2.45
CA HIS A 129 25.02 -40.30 2.15
C HIS A 129 24.25 -40.71 0.87
N LEU A 130 23.27 -39.91 0.42
CA LEU A 130 22.50 -40.10 -0.81
C LEU A 130 23.16 -39.42 -2.03
N GLU A 131 24.08 -38.48 -1.80
CA GLU A 131 24.80 -37.80 -2.89
C GLU A 131 25.67 -38.75 -3.71
N ALA A 132 26.26 -39.77 -3.09
CA ALA A 132 27.09 -40.75 -3.78
C ALA A 132 26.31 -41.55 -4.85
N GLU A 133 25.05 -41.89 -4.58
CA GLU A 133 24.18 -42.58 -5.53
C GLU A 133 23.54 -41.62 -6.56
N ALA A 134 23.27 -40.37 -6.16
CA ALA A 134 22.62 -39.36 -7.02
C ALA A 134 23.58 -38.65 -8.00
N VAL A 135 24.89 -38.63 -7.74
CA VAL A 135 25.90 -38.04 -8.65
C VAL A 135 26.09 -38.91 -9.91
N ALA A 136 25.87 -40.22 -9.81
CA ALA A 136 26.03 -41.16 -10.92
C ALA A 136 25.05 -40.96 -12.10
N THR A 137 24.00 -40.15 -11.94
CA THR A 137 22.91 -39.98 -12.92
C THR A 137 22.69 -38.53 -13.39
N ARG A 138 23.51 -37.56 -12.96
CA ARG A 138 23.30 -36.12 -13.24
C ARG A 138 24.15 -35.61 -14.40
N SER A 139 23.63 -34.62 -15.13
CA SER A 139 24.37 -33.95 -16.20
C SER A 139 25.59 -33.19 -15.65
N PHE A 140 26.64 -33.11 -16.46
CA PHE A 140 27.90 -32.47 -16.11
C PHE A 140 27.74 -31.01 -15.65
N PHE A 141 26.93 -30.22 -16.37
CA PHE A 141 26.67 -28.81 -16.03
C PHE A 141 25.98 -28.62 -14.68
N ARG A 142 25.01 -29.48 -14.35
CA ARG A 142 24.31 -29.43 -13.06
C ARG A 142 25.25 -29.78 -11.90
N THR A 143 26.21 -30.67 -12.14
CA THR A 143 27.23 -31.05 -11.16
C THR A 143 28.19 -29.89 -10.89
N ILE A 144 28.62 -29.17 -11.93
CA ILE A 144 29.44 -27.94 -11.79
C ILE A 144 28.71 -26.86 -11.00
N LEU A 145 27.45 -26.56 -11.36
CA LEU A 145 26.66 -25.53 -10.67
C LEU A 145 26.43 -25.88 -9.19
N MET A 146 26.20 -27.16 -8.89
CA MET A 146 26.06 -27.66 -7.52
C MET A 146 27.37 -27.44 -6.73
N HIS A 147 28.52 -27.89 -7.25
CA HIS A 147 29.80 -27.68 -6.56
C HIS A 147 30.18 -26.20 -6.42
N GLY A 148 29.89 -25.37 -7.43
CA GLY A 148 30.06 -23.92 -7.36
C GLY A 148 29.19 -23.27 -6.29
N PHE A 149 27.93 -23.68 -6.18
CA PHE A 149 27.03 -23.22 -5.12
C PHE A 149 27.51 -23.67 -3.73
N HIS A 150 27.95 -24.92 -3.57
CA HIS A 150 28.54 -25.40 -2.32
C HIS A 150 29.80 -24.61 -1.93
N LEU A 151 30.65 -24.26 -2.90
CA LEU A 151 31.83 -23.43 -2.66
C LEU A 151 31.43 -22.03 -2.17
N LEU A 152 30.41 -21.40 -2.77
CA LEU A 152 29.91 -20.10 -2.35
C LEU A 152 29.31 -20.14 -0.94
N VAL A 153 28.48 -21.14 -0.65
CA VAL A 153 27.91 -21.33 0.70
C VAL A 153 29.02 -21.57 1.73
N TRP A 154 30.04 -22.35 1.37
CA TRP A 154 31.18 -22.60 2.24
C TRP A 154 32.03 -21.34 2.49
N LEU A 155 32.17 -20.47 1.49
CA LEU A 155 32.92 -19.20 1.61
C LEU A 155 32.18 -18.14 2.43
N PHE A 156 30.86 -17.99 2.25
CA PHE A 156 30.11 -16.82 2.76
C PHE A 156 29.11 -17.13 3.88
N SER A 157 28.84 -18.40 4.20
CA SER A 157 27.91 -18.79 5.26
C SER A 157 28.63 -19.54 6.39
N SER A 158 28.22 -20.76 6.75
CA SER A 158 28.80 -21.54 7.83
C SER A 158 29.70 -22.68 7.33
N ARG A 159 30.96 -22.73 7.77
CA ARG A 159 31.89 -23.85 7.51
C ARG A 159 31.52 -25.16 8.23
N THR A 160 30.57 -25.09 9.16
CA THR A 160 30.15 -26.21 10.03
C THR A 160 28.97 -27.03 9.46
N VAL A 161 28.19 -26.48 8.53
CA VAL A 161 27.00 -27.14 7.96
C VAL A 161 27.32 -27.67 6.56
N ARG A 162 27.30 -29.00 6.39
CA ARG A 162 27.67 -29.66 5.13
C ARG A 162 26.58 -29.61 4.05
N ASP A 163 25.32 -29.71 4.44
CA ASP A 163 24.16 -29.76 3.53
C ASP A 163 23.12 -28.70 3.94
N THR A 164 23.39 -27.44 3.62
CA THR A 164 22.45 -26.34 3.93
C THR A 164 21.14 -26.41 3.14
N GLN A 165 21.10 -27.22 2.08
CA GLN A 165 19.96 -27.33 1.16
C GLN A 165 19.02 -28.48 1.51
N CYS A 166 19.31 -29.26 2.55
CA CYS A 166 18.43 -30.30 3.03
C CYS A 166 17.07 -29.73 3.41
N GLY A 167 16.01 -30.35 2.89
CA GLY A 167 14.62 -30.01 3.16
C GLY A 167 14.14 -30.29 4.57
N PHE A 168 14.99 -30.81 5.45
CA PHE A 168 14.62 -31.28 6.79
C PHE A 168 15.42 -30.51 7.85
N LYS A 169 14.79 -29.52 8.48
CA LYS A 169 15.46 -28.55 9.37
C LYS A 169 14.64 -28.26 10.62
N LEU A 170 15.27 -28.37 11.77
CA LEU A 170 14.65 -28.08 13.07
C LEU A 170 15.10 -26.71 13.56
N PHE A 171 14.14 -25.84 13.84
CA PHE A 171 14.36 -24.49 14.37
C PHE A 171 13.84 -24.41 15.81
N THR A 172 14.60 -23.73 16.67
CA THR A 172 14.06 -23.28 17.95
C THR A 172 13.20 -22.04 17.75
N ARG A 173 12.28 -21.79 18.71
CA ARG A 173 11.43 -20.59 18.68
C ARG A 173 12.24 -19.30 18.58
N ALA A 174 13.34 -19.17 19.32
CA ALA A 174 14.24 -18.03 19.23
C ALA A 174 14.85 -17.84 17.82
N SER A 175 15.26 -18.93 17.15
CA SER A 175 15.77 -18.86 15.76
C SER A 175 14.68 -18.48 14.77
N ALA A 176 13.49 -19.06 14.91
CA ALA A 176 12.33 -18.72 14.09
C ALA A 176 11.92 -17.24 14.25
N ALA A 177 11.95 -16.72 15.47
CA ALA A 177 11.68 -15.31 15.74
C ALA A 177 12.70 -14.38 15.04
N ARG A 178 13.97 -14.79 14.93
CA ARG A 178 15.01 -14.02 14.22
C ARG A 178 14.86 -14.07 12.70
N MET A 179 14.30 -15.15 12.13
CA MET A 179 13.98 -15.22 10.68
C MET A 179 12.83 -14.25 10.29
N GLY A 180 12.03 -13.83 11.27
CA GLY A 180 10.98 -12.83 11.08
C GLY A 180 11.44 -11.38 11.06
N GLY A 181 12.74 -11.10 11.32
CA GLY A 181 13.22 -9.78 11.75
C GLY A 181 13.12 -9.66 13.29
N LYS A 182 13.98 -8.84 13.92
CA LYS A 182 14.11 -8.76 15.40
C LYS A 182 12.74 -8.59 16.09
N ARG A 183 12.22 -9.67 16.66
CA ARG A 183 11.20 -9.61 17.73
C ARG A 183 11.93 -9.29 19.03
N SER A 184 11.90 -8.03 19.46
CA SER A 184 12.05 -7.76 20.89
C SER A 184 10.87 -8.44 21.59
N GLY A 185 11.18 -9.35 22.51
CA GLY A 185 10.19 -10.18 23.19
C GLY A 185 9.37 -9.34 24.15
N LYS A 186 8.09 -9.13 23.81
CA LYS A 186 7.02 -9.10 24.80
C LYS A 186 6.10 -10.28 24.50
N THR A 187 5.85 -11.08 25.53
CA THR A 187 5.04 -12.30 25.48
C THR A 187 3.59 -11.97 25.11
N LYS A 188 2.95 -12.84 24.34
CA LYS A 188 1.57 -12.70 23.84
C LYS A 188 0.52 -12.47 24.95
N SER A 189 0.85 -12.76 26.21
CA SER A 189 0.00 -12.49 27.38
C SER A 189 0.03 -11.04 27.88
N GLU A 190 1.02 -10.22 27.49
CA GLU A 190 1.06 -8.79 27.85
C GLU A 190 0.33 -7.91 26.82
N ILE A 191 0.19 -8.40 25.58
CA ILE A 191 -0.53 -7.71 24.50
C ILE A 191 -2.03 -7.62 24.82
N ASP A 192 -2.60 -8.62 25.52
CA ASP A 192 -3.99 -8.59 25.98
C ASP A 192 -4.19 -7.71 27.25
N SER A 193 -3.13 -7.15 27.82
CA SER A 193 -3.20 -6.26 28.99
C SER A 193 -2.88 -4.79 28.69
N CYS A 194 -2.37 -4.50 27.49
CA CYS A 194 -2.37 -3.15 26.98
C CYS A 194 -3.75 -2.90 26.37
N SER A 195 -4.51 -2.00 26.97
CA SER A 195 -5.69 -1.39 26.36
C SER A 195 -5.26 -0.58 25.14
N TYR A 196 -4.89 -1.27 24.06
CA TYR A 196 -4.66 -0.63 22.78
C TYR A 196 -6.00 -0.06 22.33
N GLY A 197 -6.02 1.22 21.98
CA GLY A 197 -7.17 1.77 21.29
C GLY A 197 -7.37 0.98 20.01
N VAL A 198 -8.52 0.31 19.86
CA VAL A 198 -8.92 -0.49 18.68
C VAL A 198 -8.67 0.27 17.36
N ASN A 199 -8.71 1.61 17.41
CA ASN A 199 -8.58 2.50 16.27
C ASN A 199 -7.20 3.16 16.10
N GLU A 200 -6.10 2.58 16.60
CA GLU A 200 -4.76 3.15 16.45
C GLU A 200 -3.73 2.20 15.85
N LEU A 201 -2.99 2.72 14.90
CA LEU A 201 -1.82 2.08 14.30
C LEU A 201 -0.57 2.52 15.07
N ILE A 202 0.32 1.58 15.38
CA ILE A 202 1.53 1.85 16.17
C ILE A 202 2.76 1.80 15.27
N MET A 203 3.61 2.81 15.38
CA MET A 203 4.82 2.96 14.59
C MET A 203 6.05 2.68 15.48
N GLU A 204 6.64 1.51 15.31
CA GLU A 204 7.93 1.19 15.92
C GLU A 204 9.09 1.57 14.98
N GLU A 205 10.33 1.47 15.49
CA GLU A 205 11.56 1.73 14.74
C GLU A 205 11.62 0.92 13.43
N GLU A 206 11.39 -0.39 13.53
CA GLU A 206 11.62 -1.34 12.43
C GLU A 206 10.32 -1.80 11.73
N ARG A 207 9.16 -1.45 12.26
CA ARG A 207 7.87 -1.96 11.76
C ARG A 207 6.69 -1.08 12.12
N VAL A 208 5.55 -1.39 11.51
CA VAL A 208 4.26 -0.78 11.81
C VAL A 208 3.32 -1.90 12.25
N LEU A 209 2.67 -1.72 13.40
CA LEU A 209 1.75 -2.68 14.00
C LEU A 209 0.31 -2.19 13.89
N ASN A 210 -0.62 -3.12 14.03
CA ASN A 210 -2.06 -2.87 13.98
C ASN A 210 -2.50 -2.17 12.68
N THR A 211 -2.17 -2.76 11.53
CA THR A 211 -2.48 -2.19 10.20
C THR A 211 -3.81 -2.67 9.60
N TYR A 212 -4.45 -3.66 10.22
CA TYR A 212 -5.72 -4.25 9.79
C TYR A 212 -6.91 -3.48 10.41
N ASP A 213 -8.09 -3.61 9.83
CA ASP A 213 -9.30 -2.97 10.34
C ASP A 213 -10.02 -3.94 11.28
N ASP A 214 -10.06 -3.62 12.58
CA ASP A 214 -10.40 -4.57 13.64
C ASP A 214 -11.87 -5.05 13.59
N ASN A 215 -12.78 -4.25 13.01
CA ASN A 215 -14.21 -4.54 12.97
C ASN A 215 -14.65 -5.44 11.80
N SER A 216 -13.91 -5.45 10.68
CA SER A 216 -14.29 -6.19 9.46
C SER A 216 -13.44 -7.44 9.23
N ASP A 217 -12.20 -7.47 9.76
CA ASP A 217 -11.27 -8.57 9.54
C ASP A 217 -11.42 -9.73 10.55
N TYR A 218 -12.08 -9.51 11.69
CA TYR A 218 -12.30 -10.54 12.72
C TYR A 218 -13.78 -10.64 13.14
N ALA A 219 -14.37 -11.82 12.96
CA ALA A 219 -15.76 -12.12 13.30
C ALA A 219 -16.06 -12.24 14.82
N LEU A 220 -15.29 -11.55 15.66
CA LEU A 220 -15.30 -11.70 17.12
C LEU A 220 -15.66 -10.39 17.85
N THR A 221 -16.37 -9.46 17.21
CA THR A 221 -16.91 -8.31 17.93
C THR A 221 -18.26 -8.65 18.57
N GLU A 222 -18.41 -8.29 19.85
CA GLU A 222 -19.70 -8.30 20.58
C GLU A 222 -20.66 -7.19 20.08
N ALA A 223 -20.19 -6.35 19.16
CA ALA A 223 -21.02 -5.38 18.47
C ALA A 223 -22.03 -6.12 17.61
N GLY A 224 -23.31 -5.78 17.77
CA GLY A 224 -24.41 -6.40 17.04
C GLY A 224 -24.32 -6.23 15.50
N PRO A 225 -25.41 -6.50 14.77
CA PRO A 225 -25.40 -6.31 13.31
C PRO A 225 -25.01 -4.87 12.95
N PHE A 226 -24.21 -4.71 11.88
CA PHE A 226 -23.79 -3.40 11.39
C PHE A 226 -25.00 -2.53 11.04
N ASP A 227 -25.15 -1.38 11.71
CA ASP A 227 -26.16 -0.38 11.40
C ASP A 227 -25.56 0.75 10.57
N VAL A 228 -25.92 0.79 9.29
CA VAL A 228 -25.50 1.82 8.34
C VAL A 228 -25.90 3.22 8.81
N THR A 229 -27.07 3.35 9.43
CA THR A 229 -27.60 4.66 9.85
C THR A 229 -26.81 5.22 11.03
N GLU A 230 -26.45 4.35 11.99
CA GLU A 230 -25.61 4.73 13.13
C GLU A 230 -24.18 5.04 12.68
N TYR A 231 -23.61 4.21 11.81
CA TYR A 231 -22.30 4.45 11.21
C TYR A 231 -22.25 5.80 10.48
N CYS A 232 -23.22 6.07 9.61
CA CYS A 232 -23.30 7.32 8.84
C CYS A 232 -23.51 8.56 9.71
N LYS A 233 -24.13 8.44 10.90
CA LYS A 233 -24.26 9.56 11.86
C LYS A 233 -22.94 9.93 12.53
N GLY A 234 -22.00 8.99 12.62
CA GLY A 234 -20.69 9.23 13.22
C GLY A 234 -19.68 9.89 12.28
N ILE A 235 -19.94 9.90 10.97
CA ILE A 235 -19.03 10.47 9.97
C ILE A 235 -19.01 11.99 10.11
N GLU A 236 -17.81 12.55 10.24
CA GLU A 236 -17.58 13.98 10.33
C GLU A 236 -16.58 14.41 9.26
N VAL A 237 -16.76 15.63 8.73
CA VAL A 237 -15.88 16.23 7.72
C VAL A 237 -15.47 17.61 8.21
N GLU A 238 -14.19 17.94 8.23
CA GLU A 238 -13.72 19.27 8.62
C GLU A 238 -12.86 19.87 7.50
N ILE A 239 -13.23 21.05 6.98
CA ILE A 239 -12.42 21.74 5.97
C ILE A 239 -11.35 22.55 6.71
N ILE A 240 -10.08 22.25 6.43
CA ILE A 240 -8.94 22.86 7.13
C ILE A 240 -8.34 23.99 6.29
N ASN A 241 -8.24 23.79 4.99
CA ASN A 241 -7.75 24.79 4.06
C ASN A 241 -8.50 24.67 2.73
N ASP A 242 -8.96 25.81 2.23
CA ASP A 242 -9.56 25.97 0.90
C ASP A 242 -8.90 27.20 0.30
N THR A 243 -8.09 27.01 -0.74
CA THR A 243 -7.35 28.12 -1.33
C THR A 243 -8.28 29.03 -2.13
N ASP A 244 -8.04 30.35 -2.08
CA ASP A 244 -8.89 31.32 -2.79
C ASP A 244 -8.94 31.10 -4.31
N ASP A 245 -7.91 30.47 -4.87
CA ASP A 245 -7.85 30.07 -6.28
C ASP A 245 -8.66 28.81 -6.62
N GLY A 246 -9.18 28.11 -5.61
CA GLY A 246 -9.96 26.88 -5.72
C GLY A 246 -9.17 25.67 -6.24
N MET A 247 -7.83 25.75 -6.28
CA MET A 247 -6.96 24.70 -6.81
C MET A 247 -6.49 23.69 -5.77
N SER A 248 -6.56 24.00 -4.48
CA SER A 248 -6.16 23.10 -3.39
C SER A 248 -7.20 23.06 -2.28
N LEU A 249 -7.50 21.85 -1.82
CA LEU A 249 -8.43 21.59 -0.73
C LEU A 249 -7.82 20.57 0.22
N ASP A 250 -7.65 20.97 1.48
CA ASP A 250 -7.30 20.07 2.57
C ASP A 250 -8.48 19.93 3.53
N PHE A 251 -8.93 18.70 3.74
CA PHE A 251 -10.03 18.40 4.65
C PHE A 251 -9.79 17.11 5.41
N ASP A 252 -10.38 17.03 6.59
CA ASP A 252 -10.36 15.85 7.42
C ASP A 252 -11.64 15.04 7.21
N LEU A 253 -11.47 13.73 7.10
CA LEU A 253 -12.53 12.75 7.07
C LEU A 253 -12.39 11.86 8.31
N ILE A 254 -13.34 12.00 9.22
CA ILE A 254 -13.29 11.43 10.57
C ILE A 254 -14.38 10.36 10.71
N ASN A 255 -14.07 9.31 11.47
CA ASN A 255 -14.93 8.15 11.74
C ASN A 255 -15.33 7.36 10.48
N VAL A 256 -14.38 7.24 9.54
CA VAL A 256 -14.54 6.43 8.34
C VAL A 256 -13.51 5.29 8.33
N GLU A 257 -13.81 4.19 7.65
CA GLU A 257 -12.87 3.09 7.43
C GLU A 257 -12.01 3.28 6.16
N SER A 258 -10.83 2.66 6.14
CA SER A 258 -9.85 2.75 5.05
C SER A 258 -10.41 2.44 3.65
N PRO A 259 -11.30 1.43 3.45
CA PRO A 259 -11.85 1.13 2.13
C PRO A 259 -12.64 2.28 1.51
N ILE A 260 -13.41 3.02 2.32
CA ILE A 260 -14.25 4.15 1.85
C ILE A 260 -13.36 5.34 1.50
N ALA A 261 -12.41 5.70 2.37
CA ALA A 261 -11.45 6.76 2.10
C ALA A 261 -10.63 6.46 0.82
N ASN A 262 -10.17 5.21 0.65
CA ASN A 262 -9.42 4.82 -0.54
C ASN A 262 -10.30 4.76 -1.80
N ALA A 263 -11.59 4.41 -1.68
CA ALA A 263 -12.52 4.47 -2.80
C ALA A 263 -12.66 5.92 -3.32
N LEU A 264 -12.90 6.87 -2.43
CA LEU A 264 -12.97 8.30 -2.78
C LEU A 264 -11.69 8.78 -3.48
N ARG A 265 -10.52 8.46 -2.92
CA ARG A 265 -9.21 8.79 -3.53
C ARG A 265 -9.07 8.21 -4.94
N ARG A 266 -9.47 6.95 -5.14
CA ARG A 266 -9.37 6.28 -6.46
C ARG A 266 -10.31 6.89 -7.48
N VAL A 267 -11.53 7.26 -7.07
CA VAL A 267 -12.51 7.89 -7.96
C VAL A 267 -12.04 9.26 -8.40
N LEU A 268 -11.49 10.08 -7.49
CA LEU A 268 -10.86 11.37 -7.82
C LEU A 268 -9.76 11.24 -8.89
N LEU A 269 -8.95 10.18 -8.84
CA LEU A 269 -7.86 9.96 -9.78
C LEU A 269 -8.30 9.39 -11.13
N ALA A 270 -9.34 8.57 -11.17
CA ALA A 270 -9.59 7.69 -12.33
C ALA A 270 -10.99 7.76 -12.92
N GLU A 271 -12.01 8.15 -12.17
CA GLU A 271 -13.41 8.03 -12.62
C GLU A 271 -14.11 9.38 -12.84
N VAL A 272 -13.63 10.46 -12.22
CA VAL A 272 -14.18 11.80 -12.45
C VAL A 272 -13.80 12.23 -13.88
N PRO A 273 -14.78 12.48 -14.77
CA PRO A 273 -14.50 12.74 -16.16
C PRO A 273 -14.09 14.20 -16.41
N THR A 274 -13.16 14.40 -17.34
CA THR A 274 -12.70 15.73 -17.79
C THR A 274 -12.63 15.83 -19.31
N MET A 275 -12.40 17.04 -19.82
CA MET A 275 -12.16 17.29 -21.24
C MET A 275 -10.65 17.42 -21.50
N ALA A 276 -10.13 16.66 -22.46
CA ALA A 276 -8.73 16.77 -22.90
C ALA A 276 -8.60 16.52 -24.40
N PHE A 277 -7.48 16.97 -25.00
CA PHE A 277 -7.19 16.73 -26.41
C PHE A 277 -6.93 15.25 -26.69
N GLU A 278 -7.68 14.70 -27.65
CA GLU A 278 -7.54 13.31 -28.10
C GLU A 278 -6.96 13.23 -29.51
N LYS A 279 -7.46 14.07 -30.42
CA LYS A 279 -7.02 14.11 -31.82
C LYS A 279 -6.52 15.50 -32.17
N ILE A 280 -5.38 15.54 -32.87
CA ILE A 280 -4.77 16.78 -33.36
C ILE A 280 -4.59 16.61 -34.87
N TYR A 281 -5.33 17.40 -35.64
CA TYR A 281 -5.25 17.46 -37.09
C TYR A 281 -4.26 18.55 -37.46
N LEU A 282 -3.07 18.14 -37.92
CA LEU A 282 -1.97 19.04 -38.23
C LEU A 282 -1.99 19.37 -39.73
N TYR A 283 -2.22 20.64 -40.06
CA TYR A 283 -2.23 21.12 -41.45
C TYR A 283 -0.85 21.55 -41.91
N GLN A 284 -0.09 22.14 -41.00
CA GLN A 284 1.25 22.64 -41.28
C GLN A 284 2.11 22.61 -40.01
N ASN A 285 3.34 22.12 -40.14
CA ASN A 285 4.33 22.19 -39.07
C ASN A 285 5.74 22.28 -39.66
N THR A 286 6.29 23.50 -39.66
CA THR A 286 7.68 23.74 -40.05
C THR A 286 8.60 23.97 -38.85
N SER A 287 8.13 23.63 -37.64
CA SER A 287 8.91 23.72 -36.41
C SER A 287 9.97 22.62 -36.32
N VAL A 288 10.86 22.74 -35.32
CA VAL A 288 11.87 21.70 -35.02
C VAL A 288 11.26 20.50 -34.30
N ILE A 289 10.05 20.64 -33.73
CA ILE A 289 9.41 19.58 -32.95
C ILE A 289 8.85 18.53 -33.90
N GLN A 290 9.39 17.32 -33.80
CA GLN A 290 8.87 16.15 -34.49
C GLN A 290 7.59 15.66 -33.81
N VAL A 291 6.52 15.52 -34.59
CA VAL A 291 5.28 14.91 -34.13
C VAL A 291 5.39 13.41 -34.39
N ILE A 292 5.54 12.62 -33.31
CA ILE A 292 5.65 11.16 -33.38
C ILE A 292 4.23 10.60 -33.45
N GLY A 293 3.76 10.29 -34.65
CA GLY A 293 2.42 9.74 -34.84
C GLY A 293 2.03 9.50 -36.30
N ILE A 294 2.98 9.20 -37.19
CA ILE A 294 2.67 8.97 -38.60
C ILE A 294 3.50 7.78 -39.11
N ASN A 295 2.87 6.93 -39.92
CA ASN A 295 3.52 5.83 -40.64
C ASN A 295 4.53 6.36 -41.68
N GLU A 296 5.21 5.47 -42.39
CA GLU A 296 6.26 5.75 -43.39
C GLU A 296 5.85 6.68 -44.57
N HIS A 297 4.57 7.07 -44.67
CA HIS A 297 4.03 8.04 -45.65
C HIS A 297 3.40 9.29 -45.02
N GLY A 298 3.47 9.47 -43.70
CA GLY A 298 3.28 10.80 -43.13
C GLY A 298 1.85 11.25 -42.79
N VAL A 299 0.82 10.40 -42.83
CA VAL A 299 -0.58 10.85 -42.71
C VAL A 299 -1.37 10.00 -41.69
N ASP A 300 -1.92 10.63 -40.64
CA ASP A 300 -2.92 10.04 -39.73
C ASP A 300 -4.28 10.74 -39.80
N CYS A 301 -4.68 11.20 -40.99
CA CYS A 301 -6.05 11.40 -41.49
C CYS A 301 -5.97 12.15 -42.84
N GLU A 302 -6.50 11.58 -43.92
CA GLU A 302 -6.63 12.30 -45.20
C GLU A 302 -7.75 13.36 -45.15
N GLU A 303 -8.60 13.36 -44.11
CA GLU A 303 -9.67 14.36 -43.96
C GLU A 303 -10.05 14.56 -42.47
N GLU A 304 -10.10 15.81 -42.01
CA GLU A 304 -10.68 16.16 -40.70
C GLU A 304 -12.20 15.89 -40.74
N PRO A 305 -12.76 15.04 -39.86
CA PRO A 305 -14.19 14.82 -39.81
C PRO A 305 -14.90 16.08 -39.30
N GLN A 306 -16.13 16.32 -39.77
CA GLN A 306 -16.96 17.40 -39.22
C GLN A 306 -17.17 17.19 -37.71
N PRO A 307 -16.83 18.17 -36.87
CA PRO A 307 -16.93 18.02 -35.43
C PRO A 307 -18.40 17.97 -35.01
N ASP A 308 -18.72 17.06 -34.09
CA ASP A 308 -20.02 16.99 -33.44
C ASP A 308 -20.06 17.98 -32.26
N PRO A 309 -20.84 19.07 -32.33
CA PRO A 309 -20.87 20.10 -31.27
C PRO A 309 -21.41 19.58 -29.94
N SER A 310 -22.07 18.42 -29.91
CA SER A 310 -22.60 17.83 -28.68
C SER A 310 -21.55 17.01 -27.91
N ARG A 311 -20.44 16.64 -28.55
CA ARG A 311 -19.44 15.72 -28.00
C ARG A 311 -18.02 16.28 -27.99
N ASN A 312 -17.72 17.19 -28.91
CA ASN A 312 -16.37 17.67 -29.16
C ASN A 312 -16.29 19.19 -29.00
N LEU A 313 -15.20 19.66 -28.40
CA LEU A 313 -14.79 21.06 -28.47
C LEU A 313 -13.57 21.13 -29.39
N VAL A 314 -13.63 21.95 -30.44
CA VAL A 314 -12.51 22.10 -31.38
C VAL A 314 -11.79 23.41 -31.11
N PHE A 315 -10.47 23.31 -31.10
CA PHE A 315 -9.54 24.35 -30.67
C PHE A 315 -8.51 24.56 -31.78
N ASN A 316 -8.39 25.78 -32.31
CA ASN A 316 -7.47 26.06 -33.41
C ASN A 316 -6.14 26.63 -32.92
N ILE A 317 -5.04 26.12 -33.48
CA ILE A 317 -3.69 26.67 -33.33
C ILE A 317 -3.27 27.16 -34.71
N ASN A 318 -3.04 28.47 -34.85
CA ASN A 318 -2.50 29.05 -36.08
C ASN A 318 -1.46 30.12 -35.73
N ILE A 319 -0.18 29.76 -35.88
CA ILE A 319 0.95 30.59 -35.46
C ILE A 319 1.99 30.66 -36.57
N ILE A 320 2.36 31.89 -36.92
CA ILE A 320 3.46 32.20 -37.84
C ILE A 320 4.45 33.10 -37.09
N CYS A 321 5.74 32.73 -37.13
CA CYS A 321 6.82 33.49 -36.53
C CYS A 321 7.49 34.37 -37.59
N ASP A 322 7.19 35.67 -37.61
CA ASP A 322 7.67 36.57 -38.69
C ASP A 322 8.93 37.39 -38.32
N LEU A 323 9.25 37.61 -37.04
CA LEU A 323 10.33 38.51 -36.61
C LEU A 323 11.15 37.95 -35.44
N ILE A 324 12.45 38.28 -35.41
CA ILE A 324 13.31 38.14 -34.23
C ILE A 324 12.93 39.29 -33.30
N LEU A 325 12.05 39.03 -32.33
CA LEU A 325 11.93 39.87 -31.14
C LEU A 325 12.92 39.33 -30.09
N ASP A 326 13.50 40.24 -29.30
CA ASP A 326 14.58 40.01 -28.34
C ASP A 326 14.44 38.71 -27.53
N GLU A 327 15.59 38.17 -27.07
CA GLU A 327 15.83 36.83 -26.48
C GLU A 327 14.84 36.33 -25.40
N TYR A 328 13.89 37.14 -24.94
CA TYR A 328 12.89 36.81 -23.92
C TYR A 328 11.42 36.92 -24.37
N SER A 329 11.14 37.34 -25.60
CA SER A 329 9.77 37.72 -26.02
C SER A 329 9.18 36.79 -27.07
N LEU A 330 9.32 35.47 -26.88
CA LEU A 330 8.64 34.46 -27.70
C LEU A 330 7.60 33.69 -26.88
N PHE A 331 6.73 34.45 -26.22
CA PHE A 331 5.46 33.97 -25.67
C PHE A 331 4.33 34.60 -26.47
N LYS A 332 4.19 34.23 -27.75
CA LYS A 332 2.88 34.37 -28.39
C LYS A 332 2.04 33.26 -27.78
N GLN A 333 1.23 33.61 -26.77
CA GLN A 333 0.13 32.80 -26.28
C GLN A 333 -0.52 32.14 -27.48
N CYS A 334 -0.52 30.81 -27.50
CA CYS A 334 -1.34 30.06 -28.44
C CYS A 334 -2.78 30.47 -28.10
N LEU A 335 -3.35 31.41 -28.86
CA LEU A 335 -4.76 31.78 -28.74
C LEU A 335 -5.56 30.61 -29.29
N ILE A 336 -5.75 29.61 -28.44
CA ILE A 336 -6.55 28.46 -28.76
C ILE A 336 -8.01 28.91 -28.69
N CYS A 337 -8.52 29.44 -29.81
CA CYS A 337 -9.91 29.90 -29.89
C CYS A 337 -10.81 28.68 -30.11
N PRO A 338 -11.82 28.44 -29.26
CA PRO A 338 -12.79 27.39 -29.50
C PRO A 338 -13.64 27.74 -30.72
N ILE A 339 -13.76 26.82 -31.68
CA ILE A 339 -14.67 26.93 -32.82
C ILE A 339 -16.04 26.40 -32.37
N ILE A 340 -16.76 27.18 -31.57
CA ILE A 340 -18.11 26.80 -31.11
C ILE A 340 -19.07 27.97 -31.32
N LYS A 341 -20.35 27.65 -31.56
CA LYS A 341 -21.43 28.64 -31.52
C LYS A 341 -21.48 29.27 -30.12
N GLU A 342 -21.06 30.52 -30.03
CA GLU A 342 -20.86 31.32 -28.79
C GLU A 342 -22.10 31.38 -27.87
N GLU A 343 -23.31 31.07 -28.38
CA GLU A 343 -24.57 31.21 -27.65
C GLU A 343 -24.71 30.29 -26.42
N GLN A 344 -24.09 29.09 -26.41
CA GLN A 344 -24.22 28.15 -25.28
C GLN A 344 -23.31 28.46 -24.09
N PHE A 345 -22.17 29.13 -24.31
CA PHE A 345 -21.15 29.36 -23.30
C PHE A 345 -21.06 30.83 -22.85
N ALA A 346 -21.99 31.68 -23.33
CA ALA A 346 -22.23 33.09 -22.98
C ALA A 346 -21.17 33.81 -22.11
N ASN A 347 -21.14 33.53 -20.80
CA ASN A 347 -20.36 34.27 -19.81
C ASN A 347 -19.00 33.62 -19.44
N ASP A 348 -18.75 32.37 -19.84
CA ASP A 348 -17.51 31.64 -19.53
C ASP A 348 -17.11 30.73 -20.70
N PRO A 349 -16.44 31.30 -21.73
CA PRO A 349 -16.08 30.54 -22.92
C PRO A 349 -15.00 29.48 -22.62
N PRO A 350 -15.02 28.33 -23.31
CA PRO A 350 -13.98 27.31 -23.18
C PRO A 350 -12.59 27.88 -23.45
N ARG A 351 -11.67 27.68 -22.52
CA ARG A 351 -10.28 28.13 -22.61
C ARG A 351 -9.34 27.07 -22.05
N ILE A 352 -8.05 27.22 -22.36
CA ILE A 352 -7.02 26.49 -21.63
C ILE A 352 -6.90 27.08 -20.23
N VAL A 353 -6.70 26.21 -19.23
CA VAL A 353 -6.64 26.60 -17.81
C VAL A 353 -5.46 27.54 -17.55
N PHE A 354 -4.26 27.14 -17.98
CA PHE A 354 -3.03 27.89 -17.81
C PHE A 354 -2.58 28.48 -19.14
N ASP A 355 -2.29 29.78 -19.15
CA ASP A 355 -1.97 30.55 -20.35
C ASP A 355 -0.46 30.65 -20.63
N ASP A 356 0.37 30.10 -19.74
CA ASP A 356 1.82 30.15 -19.76
C ASP A 356 2.49 28.81 -20.12
N ILE A 357 1.71 27.78 -20.46
CA ILE A 357 2.25 26.47 -20.87
C ILE A 357 2.98 26.61 -22.22
N LEU A 358 4.30 26.41 -22.19
CA LEU A 358 5.12 26.43 -23.39
C LEU A 358 4.95 25.15 -24.21
N VAL A 359 4.29 25.26 -25.36
CA VAL A 359 4.08 24.14 -26.30
C VAL A 359 5.25 23.97 -27.27
N ALA A 360 5.66 25.05 -27.93
CA ALA A 360 6.70 25.00 -28.96
C ALA A 360 7.55 26.28 -29.01
N LYS A 361 8.83 26.15 -29.39
CA LYS A 361 9.70 27.28 -29.69
C LYS A 361 9.93 27.37 -31.19
N LEU A 362 9.59 28.51 -31.78
CA LEU A 362 9.74 28.78 -33.21
C LEU A 362 10.93 29.72 -33.50
N ARG A 363 11.37 29.69 -34.74
CA ARG A 363 12.29 30.65 -35.35
C ARG A 363 11.59 31.38 -36.50
N PRO A 364 12.07 32.58 -36.90
CA PRO A 364 11.50 33.31 -38.02
C PRO A 364 11.35 32.44 -39.27
N GLY A 365 10.18 32.50 -39.91
CA GLY A 365 9.81 31.66 -41.05
C GLY A 365 9.19 30.30 -40.68
N GLN A 366 9.14 29.93 -39.40
CA GLN A 366 8.44 28.72 -38.94
C GLN A 366 6.99 29.00 -38.59
N GLN A 367 6.13 28.01 -38.84
CA GLN A 367 4.69 28.08 -38.60
C GLN A 367 4.14 26.73 -38.11
N ILE A 368 3.06 26.80 -37.34
CA ILE A 368 2.26 25.66 -36.87
C ILE A 368 0.78 25.99 -37.10
N GLU A 369 0.09 25.11 -37.80
CA GLU A 369 -1.36 25.16 -38.02
C GLU A 369 -1.98 23.80 -37.68
N ALA A 370 -2.89 23.76 -36.72
CA ALA A 370 -3.55 22.54 -36.27
C ALA A 370 -4.95 22.79 -35.70
N ASN A 371 -5.84 21.81 -35.87
CA ASN A 371 -7.11 21.71 -35.14
C ASN A 371 -7.02 20.62 -34.07
N CYS A 372 -7.28 20.98 -32.82
CA CYS A 372 -7.25 20.09 -31.67
C CYS A 372 -8.68 19.76 -31.23
N HIS A 373 -9.04 18.48 -31.25
CA HIS A 373 -10.36 18.00 -30.84
C HIS A 373 -10.28 17.53 -29.39
N ALA A 374 -10.93 18.27 -28.49
CA ALA A 374 -11.10 17.88 -27.10
C ALA A 374 -12.38 17.05 -26.95
N VAL A 375 -12.26 15.94 -26.22
CA VAL A 375 -13.37 15.02 -25.94
C VAL A 375 -13.46 14.77 -24.44
N LYS A 376 -14.63 14.32 -23.98
CA LYS A 376 -14.81 13.88 -22.59
C LYS A 376 -14.23 12.48 -22.41
N GLY A 377 -13.42 12.29 -21.38
CA GLY A 377 -12.83 11.01 -21.01
C GLY A 377 -12.62 10.88 -19.50
N ILE A 378 -12.15 9.71 -19.06
CA ILE A 378 -11.85 9.41 -17.64
C ILE A 378 -10.39 9.05 -17.45
N GLY A 379 -9.84 9.34 -16.26
CA GLY A 379 -8.44 9.10 -15.93
C GLY A 379 -8.02 7.62 -16.01
N ARG A 380 -8.97 6.68 -15.84
CA ARG A 380 -8.75 5.25 -16.02
C ARG A 380 -8.28 4.89 -17.44
N ASP A 381 -8.78 5.59 -18.45
CA ASP A 381 -8.44 5.32 -19.86
C ASP A 381 -7.08 5.94 -20.21
N HIS A 382 -6.86 7.19 -19.79
CA HIS A 382 -5.59 7.87 -19.99
C HIS A 382 -5.38 8.95 -18.93
N ALA A 383 -4.16 9.06 -18.39
CA ALA A 383 -3.82 9.97 -17.30
C ALA A 383 -4.11 11.46 -17.61
N LYS A 384 -4.11 11.86 -18.89
CA LYS A 384 -4.47 13.21 -19.35
C LYS A 384 -5.90 13.65 -18.98
N PHE A 385 -6.78 12.69 -18.67
CA PHE A 385 -8.13 12.94 -18.22
C PHE A 385 -8.25 12.98 -16.68
N SER A 386 -7.15 12.78 -15.94
CA SER A 386 -7.15 12.95 -14.48
C SER A 386 -7.42 14.42 -14.15
N PRO A 387 -8.49 14.75 -13.41
CA PRO A 387 -8.78 16.13 -13.01
C PRO A 387 -7.85 16.65 -11.93
N VAL A 388 -7.22 15.75 -11.18
CA VAL A 388 -6.35 16.09 -10.05
C VAL A 388 -4.89 16.02 -10.46
N ALA A 389 -4.11 16.99 -10.00
CA ALA A 389 -2.64 16.92 -10.02
C ALA A 389 -2.19 15.83 -9.03
N THR A 390 -2.75 15.86 -7.82
CA THR A 390 -2.63 14.78 -6.86
C THR A 390 -3.87 14.72 -5.96
N ALA A 391 -4.28 13.50 -5.60
CA ALA A 391 -5.26 13.27 -4.56
C ALA A 391 -4.71 12.19 -3.65
N SER A 392 -4.43 12.58 -2.42
CA SER A 392 -3.84 11.69 -1.43
C SER A 392 -4.45 11.90 -0.06
N TYR A 393 -4.21 10.95 0.84
CA TYR A 393 -4.54 11.13 2.23
C TYR A 393 -3.43 10.55 3.10
N ARG A 394 -3.36 11.04 4.33
CA ARG A 394 -2.57 10.44 5.41
C ARG A 394 -3.42 10.35 6.66
N LEU A 395 -3.15 9.36 7.50
CA LEU A 395 -3.82 9.26 8.79
C LEU A 395 -3.28 10.32 9.76
N LEU A 396 -4.14 10.85 10.64
CA LEU A 396 -3.73 11.81 11.67
C LEU A 396 -2.67 11.15 12.59
N PRO A 397 -1.45 11.73 12.69
CA PRO A 397 -0.44 11.22 13.61
C PRO A 397 -0.86 11.35 15.07
N THR A 398 -0.46 10.37 15.89
CA THR A 398 -0.60 10.41 17.34
C THR A 398 0.79 10.30 17.96
N ILE A 399 1.14 11.27 18.79
CA ILE A 399 2.39 11.28 19.53
C ILE A 399 2.03 11.28 21.01
N ARG A 400 2.49 10.26 21.75
CA ARG A 400 2.30 10.17 23.19
C ARG A 400 3.65 10.16 23.90
N LEU A 401 3.76 11.01 24.91
CA LEU A 401 4.89 11.01 25.83
C LEU A 401 4.50 10.13 27.03
N LEU A 402 5.20 9.02 27.21
CA LEU A 402 4.96 8.06 28.28
C LEU A 402 5.47 8.57 29.64
N SER A 403 6.41 9.51 29.62
CA SER A 403 6.95 10.19 30.79
C SER A 403 7.31 11.64 30.45
N GLU A 404 7.38 12.51 31.47
CA GLU A 404 7.87 13.89 31.29
C GLU A 404 9.34 13.87 30.87
N VAL A 405 9.67 14.65 29.83
CA VAL A 405 11.05 14.77 29.30
C VAL A 405 11.54 16.19 29.58
N HIS A 406 12.66 16.30 30.29
CA HIS A 406 13.18 17.56 30.84
C HIS A 406 14.56 17.93 30.24
N GLY A 407 14.92 19.21 30.37
CA GLY A 407 16.27 19.72 30.14
C GLY A 407 16.78 19.49 28.71
N GLU A 408 18.01 19.00 28.57
CA GLU A 408 18.63 18.73 27.26
C GLU A 408 17.90 17.64 26.47
N ALA A 409 17.32 16.64 27.16
CA ALA A 409 16.56 15.59 26.51
C ALA A 409 15.28 16.15 25.85
N ALA A 410 14.66 17.16 26.46
CA ALA A 410 13.50 17.84 25.88
C ALA A 410 13.86 18.59 24.59
N ILE A 411 15.03 19.23 24.56
CA ILE A 411 15.54 19.93 23.37
C ILE A 411 15.84 18.93 22.26
N ARG A 412 16.56 17.83 22.56
CA ARG A 412 16.80 16.74 21.59
C ARG A 412 15.50 16.13 21.06
N LEU A 413 14.50 15.99 21.94
CA LEU A 413 13.20 15.50 21.53
C LEU A 413 12.56 16.46 20.53
N GLN A 414 12.55 17.76 20.81
CA GLN A 414 12.04 18.76 19.88
C GLN A 414 12.75 18.73 18.51
N GLU A 415 14.08 18.64 18.51
CA GLU A 415 14.90 18.55 17.28
C GLU A 415 14.64 17.27 16.47
N SER A 416 14.09 16.23 17.11
CA SER A 416 13.72 14.98 16.43
C SER A 416 12.46 15.11 15.57
N PHE A 417 11.65 16.15 15.76
CA PHE A 417 10.40 16.39 15.03
C PHE A 417 10.45 17.66 14.17
N GLY A 418 9.45 17.81 13.29
CA GLY A 418 9.27 19.05 12.53
C GLY A 418 8.91 20.24 13.42
N GLU A 419 9.15 21.45 12.93
CA GLU A 419 8.83 22.68 13.63
C GLU A 419 7.34 22.76 13.98
N GLY A 420 7.04 23.09 15.24
CA GLY A 420 5.67 23.22 15.75
C GLY A 420 5.01 21.92 16.20
N VAL A 421 5.66 20.76 16.07
CA VAL A 421 5.14 19.47 16.58
C VAL A 421 5.31 19.37 18.08
N ILE A 422 6.53 19.61 18.58
CA ILE A 422 6.88 19.62 20.00
C ILE A 422 7.22 21.05 20.42
N GLU A 423 6.63 21.50 21.51
CA GLU A 423 6.91 22.80 22.14
C GLU A 423 7.63 22.57 23.47
N LEU A 424 8.54 23.49 23.82
CA LEU A 424 9.23 23.49 25.10
C LEU A 424 8.54 24.49 26.04
N LYS A 425 7.98 23.99 27.13
CA LYS A 425 7.40 24.79 28.21
C LYS A 425 8.34 24.85 29.40
N GLU A 426 8.32 25.94 30.15
CA GLU A 426 9.11 26.09 31.36
C GLU A 426 8.31 25.60 32.58
N LYS A 427 8.85 24.62 33.31
CA LYS A 427 8.25 24.07 34.53
C LYS A 427 9.37 23.89 35.55
N ASP A 428 9.20 24.49 36.73
CA ASP A 428 10.17 24.43 37.84
C ASP A 428 11.60 24.89 37.47
N GLY A 429 11.74 25.83 36.52
CA GLY A 429 13.02 26.34 36.04
C GLY A 429 13.74 25.45 35.01
N GLU A 430 13.09 24.38 34.57
CA GLU A 430 13.59 23.49 33.51
C GLU A 430 12.65 23.48 32.30
N LYS A 431 13.23 23.18 31.12
CA LYS A 431 12.46 23.02 29.88
C LYS A 431 11.82 21.63 29.84
N VAL A 432 10.53 21.56 29.58
CA VAL A 432 9.74 20.34 29.46
C VAL A 432 9.11 20.26 28.07
N ALA A 433 9.26 19.12 27.40
CA ALA A 433 8.67 18.91 26.09
C ALA A 433 7.18 18.55 26.20
N VAL A 434 6.34 19.21 25.41
CA VAL A 434 4.92 18.90 25.25
C VAL A 434 4.58 18.78 23.77
N VAL A 435 3.64 17.88 23.45
CA VAL A 435 3.10 17.77 22.09
C VAL A 435 2.18 18.96 21.85
N ALA A 436 2.53 19.83 20.90
CA ALA A 436 1.74 21.01 20.55
C ALA A 436 0.74 20.68 19.45
N ASP A 437 1.23 20.22 18.29
CA ASP A 437 0.39 19.83 17.16
C ASP A 437 0.94 18.60 16.44
N ALA A 438 0.32 17.44 16.71
CA ALA A 438 0.68 16.19 16.06
C ALA A 438 0.35 16.17 14.55
N ARG A 439 -0.58 17.01 14.07
CA ARG A 439 -0.95 17.09 12.65
C ARG A 439 0.25 17.47 11.78
N ARG A 440 1.12 18.34 12.28
CA ARG A 440 2.30 18.83 11.54
C ARG A 440 3.41 17.80 11.39
N ASP A 441 3.34 16.68 12.13
CA ASP A 441 4.35 15.64 12.05
C ASP A 441 4.29 14.90 10.71
N THR A 442 5.47 14.65 10.13
CA THR A 442 5.64 13.82 8.93
C THR A 442 5.89 12.35 9.27
N CYS A 443 6.00 12.02 10.56
CA CYS A 443 6.35 10.71 11.10
C CYS A 443 7.72 10.22 10.60
N SER A 444 8.74 11.08 10.69
CA SER A 444 10.12 10.79 10.28
C SER A 444 10.77 9.65 11.09
N ARG A 445 10.24 9.35 12.28
CA ARG A 445 10.75 8.35 13.23
C ARG A 445 12.16 8.63 13.76
N ASN A 446 12.66 9.85 13.61
CA ASN A 446 14.01 10.21 14.08
C ASN A 446 14.20 10.02 15.59
N VAL A 447 13.13 10.09 16.38
CA VAL A 447 13.18 9.88 17.84
C VAL A 447 13.76 8.51 18.22
N PHE A 448 13.57 7.48 17.39
CA PHE A 448 14.10 6.14 17.67
C PHE A 448 15.61 6.02 17.45
N LYS A 449 16.28 7.04 16.91
CA LYS A 449 17.75 7.09 16.85
C LYS A 449 18.38 7.35 18.22
N HIS A 450 17.59 7.82 19.18
CA HIS A 450 18.03 8.17 20.52
C HIS A 450 17.54 7.11 21.51
N ASP A 451 18.44 6.25 22.00
CA ASP A 451 18.09 5.15 22.91
C ASP A 451 17.40 5.63 24.20
N ASP A 452 17.75 6.82 24.68
CA ASP A 452 17.16 7.47 25.85
C ASP A 452 15.73 7.98 25.59
N LEU A 453 15.42 8.38 24.35
CA LEU A 453 14.11 8.93 23.97
C LEU A 453 13.17 7.87 23.38
N ALA A 454 13.71 6.80 22.81
CA ALA A 454 12.94 5.73 22.16
C ALA A 454 11.96 5.04 23.12
N SER A 455 12.29 4.95 24.41
CA SER A 455 11.45 4.32 25.42
C SER A 455 10.37 5.22 26.02
N VAL A 456 10.46 6.54 25.82
CA VAL A 456 9.55 7.53 26.42
C VAL A 456 8.54 8.09 25.43
N VAL A 457 8.67 7.76 24.14
CA VAL A 457 7.76 8.23 23.09
C VAL A 457 7.11 7.07 22.37
N GLU A 458 5.78 7.13 22.28
CA GLU A 458 4.98 6.25 21.44
C GLU A 458 4.48 7.04 20.23
N LEU A 459 4.81 6.56 19.03
CA LEU A 459 4.33 7.09 17.77
C LEU A 459 3.24 6.19 17.21
N GLY A 460 2.20 6.80 16.67
CA GLY A 460 1.11 6.08 16.05
C GLY A 460 0.32 6.95 15.07
N ARG A 461 -0.79 6.41 14.58
CA ARG A 461 -1.77 7.12 13.76
C ARG A 461 -3.18 6.66 14.07
N LYS A 462 -4.15 7.56 14.03
CA LYS A 462 -5.57 7.20 14.17
C LYS A 462 -6.07 6.56 12.87
N LYS A 463 -6.59 5.33 12.93
CA LYS A 463 -7.08 4.58 11.76
C LYS A 463 -8.32 5.21 11.12
N ASN A 464 -9.15 5.84 11.95
CA ASN A 464 -10.45 6.41 11.55
C ASN A 464 -10.40 7.92 11.25
N HIS A 465 -9.21 8.51 11.10
CA HIS A 465 -9.05 9.95 10.85
C HIS A 465 -8.09 10.17 9.69
N PHE A 466 -8.65 10.53 8.54
CA PHE A 466 -7.92 10.77 7.30
C PHE A 466 -7.79 12.26 7.05
N ILE A 467 -6.58 12.72 6.81
CA ILE A 467 -6.27 14.06 6.32
C ILE A 467 -6.12 13.95 4.81
N PHE A 468 -7.12 14.41 4.06
CA PHE A 468 -7.10 14.47 2.61
C PHE A 468 -6.44 15.77 2.13
N SER A 469 -5.74 15.64 1.01
CA SER A 469 -5.21 16.75 0.24
C SER A 469 -5.52 16.51 -1.24
N VAL A 470 -6.28 17.42 -1.83
CA VAL A 470 -6.77 17.34 -3.20
C VAL A 470 -6.33 18.58 -3.96
N GLU A 471 -5.43 18.38 -4.92
CA GLU A 471 -4.94 19.43 -5.81
C GLU A 471 -5.57 19.24 -7.19
N SER A 472 -6.31 20.24 -7.64
CA SER A 472 -6.92 20.25 -8.97
C SER A 472 -5.91 20.69 -10.04
N THR A 473 -6.13 20.21 -11.26
CA THR A 473 -5.47 20.73 -12.48
C THR A 473 -6.13 22.01 -13.01
N GLY A 474 -7.20 22.48 -12.36
CA GLY A 474 -7.91 23.73 -12.65
C GLY A 474 -9.06 23.61 -13.67
N ALA A 475 -9.33 22.42 -14.21
CA ALA A 475 -10.52 22.19 -15.05
C ALA A 475 -11.84 22.28 -14.25
N LEU A 476 -11.80 21.88 -12.98
CA LEU A 476 -12.86 22.03 -11.97
C LEU A 476 -12.20 22.47 -10.67
N THR A 477 -12.90 23.17 -9.79
CA THR A 477 -12.36 23.49 -8.46
C THR A 477 -12.20 22.21 -7.62
N SER A 478 -11.27 22.21 -6.66
CA SER A 478 -11.04 21.03 -5.80
C SER A 478 -12.29 20.60 -5.03
N VAL A 479 -13.14 21.56 -4.62
CA VAL A 479 -14.43 21.27 -3.98
C VAL A 479 -15.40 20.57 -4.93
N GLU A 480 -15.52 21.06 -6.17
CA GLU A 480 -16.38 20.43 -7.18
C GLU A 480 -15.91 19.01 -7.50
N LEU A 481 -14.60 18.77 -7.55
CA LEU A 481 -14.04 17.44 -7.79
C LEU A 481 -14.44 16.44 -6.70
N VAL A 482 -14.36 16.85 -5.43
CA VAL A 482 -14.80 16.01 -4.31
C VAL A 482 -16.30 15.73 -4.41
N VAL A 483 -17.10 16.74 -4.75
CA VAL A 483 -18.56 16.57 -4.94
C VAL A 483 -18.86 15.59 -6.09
N GLU A 484 -18.23 15.74 -7.25
CA GLU A 484 -18.41 14.85 -8.40
C GLU A 484 -17.95 13.42 -8.09
N ALA A 485 -16.82 13.26 -7.39
CA ALA A 485 -16.36 11.95 -6.95
C ALA A 485 -17.39 11.25 -6.04
N CYS A 486 -18.07 12.02 -5.19
CA CYS A 486 -19.12 11.47 -4.32
C CYS A 486 -20.39 11.07 -5.08
N LYS A 487 -20.71 11.76 -6.19
CA LYS A 487 -21.82 11.36 -7.09
C LYS A 487 -21.50 10.02 -7.73
N VAL A 488 -20.28 9.87 -8.25
CA VAL A 488 -19.81 8.63 -8.86
C VAL A 488 -19.81 7.47 -7.86
N CYS A 489 -19.45 7.74 -6.60
CA CYS A 489 -19.47 6.73 -5.54
C CYS A 489 -20.86 6.47 -4.93
N HIS A 490 -21.90 7.25 -5.29
CA HIS A 490 -23.21 7.25 -4.62
C HIS A 490 -23.15 7.45 -3.09
N ILE A 491 -22.23 8.30 -2.59
CA ILE A 491 -22.07 8.55 -1.16
C ILE A 491 -22.89 9.78 -0.75
N VAL A 492 -24.21 9.59 -0.69
CA VAL A 492 -25.20 10.63 -0.36
C VAL A 492 -24.96 11.28 1.01
N VAL A 493 -24.53 10.49 2.00
CA VAL A 493 -24.26 10.95 3.37
C VAL A 493 -23.11 11.96 3.41
N PHE A 494 -22.04 11.69 2.65
CA PHE A 494 -20.87 12.56 2.61
C PHE A 494 -21.19 13.91 1.96
N MET A 495 -22.09 13.93 0.97
CA MET A 495 -22.60 15.17 0.39
C MET A 495 -23.40 16.02 1.40
N LYS A 496 -24.19 15.37 2.27
CA LYS A 496 -24.94 16.06 3.33
C LYS A 496 -24.01 16.73 4.34
N GLU A 497 -22.91 16.08 4.70
CA GLU A 497 -21.96 16.62 5.69
C GLU A 497 -21.10 17.75 5.12
N LEU A 498 -20.59 17.61 3.90
CA LEU A 498 -19.90 18.70 3.19
C LEU A 498 -20.77 19.97 3.08
N CYS A 499 -22.08 19.81 2.88
CA CYS A 499 -23.04 20.92 2.85
C CYS A 499 -23.18 21.66 4.18
N LYS A 500 -22.98 20.98 5.32
CA LYS A 500 -23.01 21.63 6.65
C LYS A 500 -21.74 22.44 6.90
N CYS A 501 -20.59 21.91 6.50
CA CYS A 501 -19.29 22.54 6.76
C CYS A 501 -18.99 23.74 5.86
N THR A 502 -19.60 23.78 4.67
CA THR A 502 -19.53 24.91 3.73
C THR A 502 -20.46 26.08 4.11
N GLY A 503 -20.83 26.21 5.39
CA GLY A 503 -21.70 27.27 5.88
C GLY A 503 -21.36 27.74 7.28
N GLU A 504 -20.61 28.84 7.38
CA GLU A 504 -21.01 30.03 8.16
C GLU A 504 -20.10 31.26 7.94
N HIS A 505 -18.95 31.13 7.28
CA HIS A 505 -18.16 32.29 6.85
C HIS A 505 -17.52 32.01 5.48
N VAL A 506 -17.55 33.00 4.58
CA VAL A 506 -17.01 33.04 3.19
C VAL A 506 -18.08 32.92 2.08
N MET A 507 -18.53 34.12 1.67
CA MET A 507 -18.86 34.59 0.30
C MET A 507 -20.17 34.14 -0.36
N GLU A 508 -20.97 35.15 -0.71
CA GLU A 508 -22.44 35.11 -0.84
C GLU A 508 -23.00 34.80 -2.24
N ASP A 509 -22.21 34.50 -3.27
CA ASP A 509 -22.78 34.29 -4.63
C ASP A 509 -22.52 32.89 -5.25
N LYS A 510 -21.39 32.24 -4.99
CA LYS A 510 -21.06 30.94 -5.62
C LYS A 510 -21.69 29.72 -4.90
N CYS A 511 -21.88 29.79 -3.58
CA CYS A 511 -22.41 28.68 -2.77
C CYS A 511 -23.92 28.43 -2.93
N SER A 512 -24.69 29.39 -3.47
CA SER A 512 -26.11 29.19 -3.74
C SER A 512 -26.36 28.14 -4.85
N SER A 513 -25.42 28.01 -5.79
CA SER A 513 -25.44 27.02 -6.88
C SER A 513 -25.08 25.62 -6.38
N LEU A 514 -24.02 25.50 -5.58
CA LEU A 514 -23.57 24.22 -5.02
C LEU A 514 -24.62 23.61 -4.08
N ARG A 515 -25.22 24.42 -3.19
CA ARG A 515 -26.34 23.97 -2.34
C ARG A 515 -27.56 23.54 -3.15
N LYS A 516 -27.89 24.25 -4.25
CA LYS A 516 -28.99 23.86 -5.15
C LYS A 516 -28.67 22.55 -5.90
N GLN A 517 -27.46 22.38 -6.39
CA GLN A 517 -27.04 21.15 -7.09
C GLN A 517 -27.00 19.95 -6.15
N ILE A 518 -26.49 20.13 -4.93
CA ILE A 518 -26.50 19.07 -3.90
C ILE A 518 -27.95 18.80 -3.45
N ALA A 519 -28.80 19.81 -3.25
CA ALA A 519 -30.22 19.59 -2.94
C ALA A 519 -31.00 18.86 -4.05
N VAL A 520 -30.68 19.10 -5.33
CA VAL A 520 -31.27 18.36 -6.46
C VAL A 520 -30.86 16.88 -6.44
N VAL A 521 -29.60 16.58 -6.12
CA VAL A 521 -29.11 15.20 -5.99
C VAL A 521 -29.71 14.50 -4.77
N LEU A 522 -29.77 15.19 -3.62
CA LEU A 522 -30.36 14.65 -2.39
C LEU A 522 -31.87 14.37 -2.51
N ASN A 523 -32.59 15.13 -3.34
CA ASN A 523 -34.03 14.91 -3.60
C ASN A 523 -34.32 13.84 -4.68
N GLN A 524 -33.32 13.37 -5.44
CA GLN A 524 -33.49 12.28 -6.41
C GLN A 524 -33.46 10.89 -5.76
N ASP A 525 -32.90 10.76 -4.55
CA ASP A 525 -32.83 9.49 -3.80
C ASP A 525 -34.01 9.29 -2.82
N GLU A 526 -34.94 10.25 -2.71
CA GLU A 526 -36.17 10.12 -1.89
C GLU A 526 -37.40 9.62 -2.68
N SER A 527 -37.25 9.23 -3.97
CA SER A 527 -38.34 8.73 -4.82
C SER A 527 -38.30 7.23 -5.09
#